data_AF-A0A939P7Z6-F1
#
_entry.id   AF-A0A939P7Z6-F1
#
_cell.length_a   1.000
_cell.length_b   1.000
_cell.length_c   1.000
_cell.angle_alpha   90.00
_cell.angle_beta   90.00
_cell.angle_gamma   90.00
#
_symmetry.space_group_name_H-M   'P 1'
#
loop_
_entity.id
_entity.type
_entity.pdbx_description
1 polymer ?
#
loop_
_entity_poly.entity_id
_entity_poly.type
_entity_poly.pdbx_seq_one_letter_code
_entity_poly.pdbx_strand_id
1 'polypeptide(L)'
;MHSTPIPESSDLPERLDKALTALIEATNCAVSFTVLPEPESVTEARHFALSRLTAWDMGEMTDDVGLVVSELVTNALRHSGGSVIEGYSAVHCGDPLGSAPTAIRLRLIHEDPWLLCGILDASPYAPRRKEPDYIAETGRGLHLVDSFSTRWGWRAVPGGKIVWALFRRPS
;
A
#
# COMPACT_ATOMS: atom_id res chain seq x y z
N MET A 1 11.99 19.44 -10.62
CA MET A 1 11.80 18.48 -9.52
C MET A 1 12.24 17.10 -9.98
N HIS A 2 13.34 16.58 -9.45
CA HIS A 2 13.79 15.23 -9.78
C HIS A 2 13.04 14.22 -8.89
N SER A 3 12.31 13.28 -9.50
CA SER A 3 11.68 12.17 -8.78
C SER A 3 12.50 10.91 -9.03
N THR A 4 13.14 10.37 -8.00
CA THR A 4 13.96 9.17 -8.12
C THR A 4 13.13 7.91 -7.88
N PRO A 5 13.19 6.91 -8.77
CA PRO A 5 12.56 5.63 -8.52
C PRO A 5 13.26 4.93 -7.34
N ILE A 6 12.47 4.33 -6.47
CA ILE A 6 12.98 3.60 -5.32
C ILE A 6 13.37 2.19 -5.78
N PRO A 7 14.56 1.67 -5.40
CA PRO A 7 14.95 0.31 -5.75
C PRO A 7 13.95 -0.70 -5.16
N GLU A 8 13.73 -1.79 -5.89
CA GLU A 8 12.86 -2.88 -5.44
C GLU A 8 13.45 -3.59 -4.20
N SER A 9 12.57 -4.01 -3.29
CA SER A 9 12.93 -4.77 -2.10
C SER A 9 13.25 -6.24 -2.45
N SER A 10 14.49 -6.48 -2.83
CA SER A 10 15.00 -7.80 -3.27
C SER A 10 15.75 -8.58 -2.18
N ASP A 11 16.26 -7.90 -1.15
CA ASP A 11 17.04 -8.52 -0.06
C ASP A 11 16.35 -8.27 1.30
N LEU A 12 15.41 -9.15 1.63
CA LEU A 12 14.62 -9.11 2.87
C LEU A 12 14.99 -10.29 3.77
N PRO A 13 15.05 -10.08 5.11
CA PRO A 13 15.17 -11.19 6.05
C PRO A 13 14.08 -12.24 5.80
N GLU A 14 14.43 -13.53 5.90
CA GLU A 14 13.55 -14.67 5.57
C GLU A 14 12.15 -14.56 6.16
N ARG A 15 12.04 -14.19 7.44
CA ARG A 15 10.74 -14.00 8.11
C ARG A 15 9.88 -12.92 7.45
N LEU A 16 10.47 -11.78 7.12
CA LEU A 16 9.77 -10.68 6.46
C LEU A 16 9.39 -11.06 5.02
N ASP A 17 10.27 -11.75 4.30
CA ASP A 17 9.98 -12.23 2.95
C ASP A 17 8.80 -13.20 2.93
N LYS A 18 8.78 -14.16 3.86
CA LYS A 18 7.66 -15.11 4.05
C LYS A 18 6.36 -14.39 4.38
N ALA A 19 6.38 -13.41 5.30
CA ALA A 19 5.21 -12.62 5.64
C ALA A 19 4.70 -11.79 4.45
N LEU A 20 5.61 -11.20 3.67
CA LEU A 20 5.25 -10.44 2.46
C LEU A 20 4.63 -11.35 1.38
N THR A 21 5.15 -12.57 1.22
CA THR A 21 4.57 -13.58 0.32
C THR A 21 3.18 -13.98 0.78
N ALA A 22 2.99 -14.29 2.07
CA ALA A 22 1.69 -14.58 2.66
C ALA A 22 0.69 -13.42 2.46
N LEU A 23 1.18 -12.18 2.51
CA LEU A 23 0.40 -10.97 2.29
C LEU A 23 0.05 -10.78 0.80
N ILE A 24 0.88 -11.19 -0.15
CA ILE A 24 0.59 -11.15 -1.61
C ILE A 24 -0.36 -12.27 -2.02
N GLU A 25 -0.21 -13.46 -1.45
CA GLU A 25 -1.02 -14.65 -1.78
C GLU A 25 -2.40 -14.64 -1.11
N ALA A 26 -2.68 -13.67 -0.22
CA ALA A 26 -3.94 -13.57 0.52
C ALA A 26 -4.22 -14.80 1.38
N THR A 27 -3.18 -15.35 2.02
CA THR A 27 -3.34 -16.50 2.93
C THR A 27 -4.29 -16.16 4.09
N ASN A 28 -4.82 -17.18 4.78
CA ASN A 28 -5.78 -16.99 5.88
C ASN A 28 -5.27 -16.13 7.05
N CYS A 29 -3.96 -15.88 7.15
CA CYS A 29 -3.37 -14.99 8.16
C CYS A 29 -3.51 -13.50 7.80
N ALA A 30 -3.84 -13.17 6.55
CA ALA A 30 -4.03 -11.80 6.09
C ALA A 30 -5.50 -11.39 6.15
N VAL A 31 -5.76 -10.22 6.73
CA VAL A 31 -7.06 -9.54 6.58
C VAL A 31 -6.96 -8.52 5.45
N SER A 32 -8.02 -8.39 4.64
CA SER A 32 -8.00 -7.50 3.47
C SER A 32 -9.18 -6.54 3.43
N PHE A 33 -8.93 -5.37 2.85
CA PHE A 33 -9.92 -4.36 2.50
C PHE A 33 -9.74 -3.97 1.03
N THR A 34 -10.85 -3.88 0.30
CA THR A 34 -10.85 -3.41 -1.10
C THR A 34 -11.04 -1.90 -1.10
N VAL A 35 -10.09 -1.18 -1.68
CA VAL A 35 -10.13 0.27 -1.84
C VAL A 35 -10.78 0.58 -3.19
N LEU A 36 -11.89 1.30 -3.16
CA LEU A 36 -12.59 1.77 -4.35
C LEU A 36 -11.97 3.10 -4.83
N PRO A 37 -12.11 3.50 -6.11
CA PRO A 37 -11.55 4.74 -6.65
C PRO A 37 -12.33 5.99 -6.20
N GLU A 38 -12.62 6.08 -4.90
CA GLU A 38 -13.43 7.12 -4.25
C GLU A 38 -12.61 7.77 -3.13
N PRO A 39 -12.61 9.10 -2.96
CA PRO A 39 -11.87 9.79 -1.90
C PRO A 39 -12.16 9.23 -0.49
N GLU A 40 -13.40 8.82 -0.24
CA GLU A 40 -13.87 8.24 1.02
C GLU A 40 -13.15 6.93 1.36
N SER A 41 -12.65 6.20 0.36
CA SER A 41 -11.94 4.93 0.56
C SER A 41 -10.65 5.09 1.37
N VAL A 42 -10.06 6.29 1.44
CA VAL A 42 -8.91 6.56 2.33
C VAL A 42 -9.34 6.45 3.79
N THR A 43 -10.45 7.10 4.15
CA THR A 43 -11.00 7.08 5.52
C THR A 43 -11.45 5.68 5.90
N GLU A 44 -12.14 4.97 4.99
CA GLU A 44 -12.60 3.60 5.24
C GLU A 44 -11.45 2.61 5.40
N ALA A 45 -10.41 2.72 4.57
CA ALA A 45 -9.21 1.90 4.70
C ALA A 45 -8.48 2.16 6.03
N ARG A 46 -8.41 3.43 6.46
CA ARG A 46 -7.87 3.80 7.78
C ARG A 46 -8.70 3.17 8.88
N HIS A 47 -10.02 3.36 8.90
CA HIS A 47 -10.91 2.77 9.92
C HIS A 47 -10.80 1.25 9.97
N PHE A 48 -10.75 0.59 8.81
CA PHE A 48 -10.49 -0.84 8.73
C PHE A 48 -9.18 -1.20 9.45
N ALA A 49 -8.08 -0.52 9.15
CA ALA A 49 -6.80 -0.81 9.77
C ALA A 49 -6.83 -0.60 11.30
N LEU A 50 -7.39 0.52 11.76
CA LEU A 50 -7.50 0.81 13.19
C LEU A 50 -8.36 -0.23 13.92
N SER A 51 -9.46 -0.68 13.31
CA SER A 51 -10.31 -1.73 13.90
C SER A 51 -9.55 -3.05 14.09
N ARG A 52 -8.63 -3.39 13.18
CA ARG A 52 -7.79 -4.59 13.28
C ARG A 52 -6.74 -4.45 14.36
N LEU A 53 -6.10 -3.28 14.49
CA LEU A 53 -5.17 -3.01 15.57
C LEU A 53 -5.83 -3.14 16.94
N THR A 54 -7.04 -2.58 17.11
CA THR A 54 -7.80 -2.73 18.36
C THR A 54 -8.13 -4.19 18.63
N ALA A 55 -8.54 -4.95 17.60
CA ALA A 55 -8.85 -6.39 17.75
C ALA A 55 -7.61 -7.25 18.07
N TRP A 56 -6.41 -6.79 17.71
CA TRP A 56 -5.14 -7.45 17.98
C TRP A 56 -4.42 -6.91 19.22
N ASP A 57 -5.06 -6.05 20.01
CA ASP A 57 -4.48 -5.43 21.21
C ASP A 57 -3.22 -4.58 20.92
N MET A 58 -3.22 -3.90 19.75
CA MET A 58 -2.13 -3.05 19.25
C MET A 58 -2.55 -1.57 19.17
N GLY A 59 -3.41 -1.13 20.09
CA GLY A 59 -4.03 0.21 20.07
C GLY A 59 -3.04 1.37 20.11
N GLU A 60 -1.86 1.17 20.69
CA GLU A 60 -0.78 2.17 20.78
C GLU A 60 -0.18 2.56 19.41
N MET A 61 -0.37 1.73 18.38
CA MET A 61 0.19 1.95 17.03
C MET A 61 -0.81 2.63 16.08
N THR A 62 -2.01 2.97 16.56
CA THR A 62 -3.12 3.44 15.73
C THR A 62 -2.81 4.75 15.00
N ASP A 63 -2.09 5.68 15.63
CA ASP A 63 -1.73 6.96 15.01
C ASP A 63 -0.76 6.76 13.83
N ASP A 64 0.36 6.07 14.07
CA ASP A 64 1.41 5.83 13.08
C ASP A 64 0.90 4.99 11.91
N VAL A 65 0.23 3.87 12.20
CA VAL A 65 -0.33 2.99 11.17
C VAL A 65 -1.44 3.69 10.40
N GLY A 66 -2.31 4.44 11.07
CA GLY A 66 -3.39 5.18 10.43
C GLY A 66 -2.88 6.23 9.44
N LEU A 67 -1.81 6.92 9.78
CA LEU A 67 -1.15 7.89 8.90
C LEU A 67 -0.54 7.20 7.68
N VAL A 68 0.26 6.15 7.90
CA VAL A 68 0.91 5.41 6.81
C VAL A 68 -0.11 4.77 5.87
N VAL A 69 -1.18 4.18 6.40
CA VAL A 69 -2.27 3.62 5.59
C VAL A 69 -2.89 4.70 4.71
N SER A 70 -3.19 5.86 5.27
CA SER A 70 -3.77 6.99 4.52
C SER A 70 -2.88 7.41 3.35
N GLU A 71 -1.57 7.53 3.59
CA GLU A 71 -0.60 7.92 2.57
C GLU A 71 -0.42 6.85 1.49
N LEU A 72 -0.32 5.57 1.86
CA LEU A 72 -0.17 4.49 0.90
C LEU A 72 -1.42 4.33 0.03
N VAL A 73 -2.62 4.40 0.62
CA VAL A 73 -3.89 4.33 -0.11
C VAL A 73 -4.06 5.53 -1.04
N THR A 74 -3.76 6.73 -0.56
CA THR A 74 -3.79 7.95 -1.38
C THR A 74 -2.84 7.85 -2.57
N ASN A 75 -1.62 7.34 -2.36
CA ASN A 75 -0.66 7.12 -3.45
C ASN A 75 -1.17 6.08 -4.45
N ALA A 76 -1.73 4.98 -3.97
CA ALA A 76 -2.30 3.96 -4.85
C ALA A 76 -3.45 4.52 -5.70
N LEU A 77 -4.39 5.26 -5.10
CA LEU A 77 -5.50 5.92 -5.80
C LEU A 77 -5.03 6.90 -6.87
N ARG A 78 -3.97 7.69 -6.57
CA ARG A 78 -3.38 8.62 -7.54
C ARG A 78 -2.69 7.94 -8.71
N HIS A 79 -2.19 6.72 -8.54
CA HIS A 79 -1.33 6.04 -9.52
C HIS A 79 -1.98 4.84 -10.21
N SER A 80 -3.09 4.30 -9.69
CA SER A 80 -3.81 3.15 -10.26
C SER A 80 -4.63 3.53 -11.50
N GLY A 81 -5.13 4.76 -11.58
CA GLY A 81 -5.91 5.26 -12.73
C GLY A 81 -5.09 5.66 -13.96
N GLY A 82 -3.76 5.56 -13.89
CA GLY A 82 -2.83 6.02 -14.93
C GLY A 82 -2.62 5.05 -16.11
N SER A 83 -3.31 3.90 -16.17
CA SER A 83 -3.26 3.00 -17.33
C SER A 83 -4.15 3.50 -18.48
N VAL A 84 -4.07 4.79 -18.79
CA VAL A 84 -4.33 5.27 -20.15
C VAL A 84 -3.00 5.14 -20.85
N ILE A 85 -2.84 4.09 -21.65
CA ILE A 85 -1.67 3.96 -22.53
C ILE A 85 -1.68 5.22 -23.40
N GLU A 86 -0.70 6.12 -23.23
CA GLU A 86 -0.54 7.29 -24.10
C GLU A 86 -0.48 6.80 -25.56
N GLY A 87 -1.57 6.99 -26.30
CA GLY A 87 -1.68 6.68 -27.73
C GLY A 87 -2.56 5.49 -28.11
N TYR A 88 -3.00 4.64 -27.19
CA TYR A 88 -4.03 3.63 -27.48
C TYR A 88 -5.15 3.73 -26.45
N SER A 89 -6.28 4.29 -26.88
CA SER A 89 -7.55 4.12 -26.20
C SER A 89 -7.84 2.62 -26.14
N ALA A 90 -7.52 2.01 -25.00
CA ALA A 90 -8.14 0.75 -24.62
C ALA A 90 -9.61 1.08 -24.54
N VAL A 91 -10.30 0.73 -25.61
CA VAL A 91 -11.75 0.73 -25.68
C VAL A 91 -12.22 0.05 -24.40
N HIS A 92 -12.90 0.79 -23.53
CA HIS A 92 -13.85 0.16 -22.63
C HIS A 92 -14.99 -0.36 -23.51
N CYS A 93 -14.70 -1.42 -24.27
CA CYS A 93 -15.71 -2.32 -24.77
C CYS A 93 -16.32 -2.92 -23.52
N GLY A 94 -17.61 -2.71 -23.33
CA GLY A 94 -18.35 -3.33 -22.25
C GLY A 94 -18.02 -4.82 -22.20
N ASP A 95 -17.35 -5.23 -21.12
CA ASP A 95 -17.34 -6.62 -20.70
C ASP A 95 -18.66 -6.86 -19.97
N PRO A 96 -19.60 -7.63 -20.54
CA PRO A 96 -20.86 -7.96 -19.88
C PRO A 96 -20.67 -9.00 -18.75
N LEU A 97 -19.43 -9.48 -18.53
CA LEU A 97 -19.08 -10.61 -17.68
C LEU A 97 -17.98 -10.27 -16.64
N GLY A 98 -17.99 -9.05 -16.08
CA GLY A 98 -17.58 -8.81 -14.68
C GLY A 98 -16.19 -9.28 -14.22
N SER A 99 -15.10 -8.99 -14.94
CA SER A 99 -13.73 -9.09 -14.39
C SER A 99 -13.06 -7.73 -14.27
N ALA A 100 -13.32 -6.99 -13.19
CA ALA A 100 -12.61 -5.73 -12.90
C ALA A 100 -11.16 -6.03 -12.45
N PRO A 101 -10.10 -5.70 -13.22
CA PRO A 101 -8.74 -6.03 -12.85
C PRO A 101 -7.96 -4.75 -12.44
N THR A 102 -8.50 -3.95 -11.51
CA THR A 102 -7.81 -2.75 -10.99
C THR A 102 -8.14 -2.47 -9.52
N ALA A 103 -8.65 -3.45 -8.77
CA ALA A 103 -8.98 -3.25 -7.36
C ALA A 103 -7.69 -3.05 -6.53
N ILE A 104 -7.55 -1.87 -5.93
CA ILE A 104 -6.52 -1.63 -4.92
C ILE A 104 -6.90 -2.45 -3.68
N ARG A 105 -5.93 -3.18 -3.10
CA ARG A 105 -6.16 -4.03 -1.92
C ARG A 105 -5.23 -3.63 -0.79
N LEU A 106 -5.81 -3.16 0.32
CA LEU A 106 -5.10 -3.07 1.60
C LEU A 106 -5.11 -4.44 2.27
N ARG A 107 -3.96 -4.90 2.75
CA ARG A 107 -3.82 -6.12 3.54
C ARG A 107 -2.96 -5.89 4.76
N LEU A 108 -3.32 -6.57 5.84
CA LEU A 108 -2.60 -6.55 7.10
C LEU A 108 -2.32 -7.98 7.55
N ILE A 109 -1.10 -8.25 7.99
CA ILE A 109 -0.71 -9.46 8.70
C ILE A 109 -0.11 -9.03 10.05
N HIS A 110 -0.56 -9.68 11.11
CA HIS A 110 0.02 -9.57 12.43
C HIS A 110 0.77 -10.87 12.76
N GLU A 111 2.04 -10.75 13.09
CA GLU A 111 2.90 -11.82 13.60
C GLU A 111 3.78 -11.21 14.67
N ASP A 112 3.44 -11.40 15.95
CA ASP A 112 4.13 -10.75 17.06
C ASP A 112 5.66 -10.88 16.99
N PRO A 113 6.42 -9.79 17.19
CA PRO A 113 5.98 -8.45 17.60
C PRO A 113 5.69 -7.49 16.42
N TRP A 114 5.34 -7.99 15.24
CA TRP A 114 5.30 -7.22 14.00
C TRP A 114 3.90 -7.10 13.40
N LEU A 115 3.65 -5.95 12.80
CA LEU A 115 2.56 -5.71 11.88
C LEU A 115 3.14 -5.40 10.49
N LEU A 116 2.71 -6.17 9.49
CA LEU A 116 2.99 -5.88 8.09
C LEU A 116 1.72 -5.35 7.42
N CYS A 117 1.80 -4.14 6.88
CA CYS A 117 0.77 -3.51 6.08
C CYS A 117 1.20 -3.47 4.62
N GLY A 118 0.32 -3.79 3.69
CA GLY A 118 0.62 -3.73 2.26
C GLY A 118 -0.56 -3.26 1.42
N ILE A 119 -0.26 -2.42 0.42
CA ILE A 119 -1.19 -2.01 -0.63
C ILE A 119 -0.78 -2.68 -1.93
N LEU A 120 -1.67 -3.50 -2.49
CA LEU A 120 -1.54 -4.00 -3.85
C LEU A 120 -2.32 -3.09 -4.81
N ASP A 121 -1.70 -2.72 -5.92
CA ASP A 121 -2.33 -1.97 -7.00
C ASP A 121 -1.84 -2.46 -8.38
N ALA A 122 -2.56 -2.11 -9.44
CA ALA A 122 -2.25 -2.55 -10.80
C ALA A 122 -1.16 -1.72 -11.50
N SER A 123 -0.55 -0.76 -10.81
CA SER A 123 0.49 0.10 -11.39
C SER A 123 1.80 -0.68 -11.54
N PRO A 124 2.38 -0.75 -12.75
CA PRO A 124 3.67 -1.42 -12.96
C PRO A 124 4.86 -0.52 -12.56
N TYR A 125 4.61 0.75 -12.22
CA TYR A 125 5.68 1.72 -11.99
C TYR A 125 6.19 1.67 -10.55
N ALA A 126 7.51 1.64 -10.38
CA ALA A 126 8.16 1.82 -9.09
C ALA A 126 7.63 3.08 -8.38
N PRO A 127 7.36 3.03 -7.06
CA PRO A 127 7.12 4.22 -6.26
C PRO A 127 8.29 5.20 -6.45
N ARG A 128 7.97 6.48 -6.65
CA ARG A 128 8.98 7.52 -6.84
C ARG A 128 9.00 8.43 -5.63
N ARG A 129 10.19 8.63 -5.05
CA ARG A 129 10.39 9.63 -4.00
C ARG A 129 10.44 11.00 -4.68
N LYS A 130 9.61 11.92 -4.23
CA LYS A 130 9.75 13.35 -4.54
C LYS A 130 10.53 13.99 -3.39
N GLU A 131 11.50 14.85 -3.70
CA GLU A 131 12.07 15.72 -2.69
C GLU A 131 10.96 16.61 -2.12
N PRO A 132 10.85 16.76 -0.79
CA PRO A 132 9.81 17.58 -0.19
C PRO A 132 10.06 19.04 -0.59
N ASP A 133 9.21 19.55 -1.48
CA ASP A 133 9.13 20.99 -1.69
C ASP A 133 8.40 21.57 -0.48
N TYR A 134 9.09 22.41 0.30
CA TYR A 134 8.55 22.97 1.55
C TYR A 134 7.25 23.77 1.35
N ILE A 135 6.94 24.14 0.10
CA ILE A 135 5.77 24.92 -0.30
C ILE A 135 4.63 24.03 -0.85
N ALA A 136 4.90 22.79 -1.27
CA ALA A 136 3.90 21.90 -1.85
C ALA A 136 3.39 20.85 -0.85
N GLU A 137 2.07 20.73 -0.71
CA GLU A 137 1.43 19.61 0.00
C GLU A 137 1.67 18.25 -0.69
N THR A 138 2.05 18.28 -1.98
CA THR A 138 2.30 17.09 -2.79
C THR A 138 3.74 16.62 -2.66
N GLY A 139 3.97 15.38 -2.19
CA GLY A 139 5.30 14.75 -2.15
C GLY A 139 5.77 14.29 -0.77
N ARG A 140 5.02 14.59 0.29
CA ARG A 140 5.35 14.13 1.66
C ARG A 140 5.00 12.68 1.94
N GLY A 141 4.11 12.06 1.14
CA GLY A 141 3.54 10.77 1.50
C GLY A 141 4.58 9.68 1.79
N LEU A 142 5.50 9.42 0.87
CA LEU A 142 6.56 8.41 1.12
C LEU A 142 7.56 8.83 2.20
N HIS A 143 7.71 10.14 2.49
CA HIS A 143 8.53 10.60 3.61
C HIS A 143 7.85 10.33 4.96
N LEU A 144 6.52 10.45 5.04
CA LEU A 144 5.75 10.04 6.21
C LEU A 144 5.84 8.52 6.40
N VAL A 145 5.71 7.74 5.33
CA VAL A 145 5.92 6.28 5.39
C VAL A 145 7.32 5.95 5.93
N ASP A 146 8.36 6.64 5.44
CA ASP A 146 9.75 6.50 5.90
C ASP A 146 9.94 6.85 7.38
N SER A 147 9.17 7.82 7.90
CA SER A 147 9.35 8.35 9.27
C SER A 147 8.57 7.57 10.33
N PHE A 148 7.45 6.97 9.95
CA PHE A 148 6.51 6.32 10.88
C PHE A 148 6.49 4.79 10.77
N SER A 149 7.27 4.19 9.87
CA SER A 149 7.44 2.73 9.79
C SER A 149 8.83 2.30 10.25
N THR A 150 8.95 1.08 10.80
CA THR A 150 10.27 0.50 11.10
C THR A 150 11.07 0.23 9.83
N ARG A 151 10.37 -0.21 8.78
CA ARG A 151 10.90 -0.43 7.43
C ARG A 151 9.74 -0.40 6.46
N TRP A 152 10.00 0.00 5.23
CA TRP A 152 9.02 -0.09 4.16
C TRP A 152 9.73 -0.41 2.84
N GLY A 153 8.96 -0.74 1.83
CA GLY A 153 9.48 -1.07 0.53
C GLY A 153 8.40 -1.36 -0.49
N TRP A 154 8.81 -1.90 -1.63
CA TRP A 154 7.89 -2.34 -2.66
C TRP A 154 8.46 -3.54 -3.42
N ARG A 155 7.57 -4.33 -4.02
CA ARG A 155 7.90 -5.50 -4.84
C ARG A 155 6.96 -5.58 -6.03
N ALA A 156 7.49 -5.94 -7.20
CA ALA A 156 6.68 -6.25 -8.36
C ALA A 156 5.91 -7.55 -8.12
N VAL A 157 4.66 -7.61 -8.56
CA VAL A 157 3.84 -8.82 -8.49
C VAL A 157 3.14 -9.03 -9.84
N PRO A 158 2.70 -10.25 -10.17
CA PRO A 158 1.91 -10.45 -11.38
C PRO A 158 0.71 -9.50 -11.42
N GLY A 159 0.64 -8.66 -12.45
CA GLY A 159 -0.44 -7.68 -12.63
C GLY A 159 -0.26 -6.33 -11.93
N GLY A 160 0.88 -6.06 -11.28
CA GLY A 160 1.13 -4.75 -10.68
C GLY A 160 2.27 -4.76 -9.67
N LYS A 161 2.02 -4.18 -8.50
CA LYS A 161 3.00 -4.11 -7.40
C LYS A 161 2.33 -4.22 -6.05
N ILE A 162 3.18 -4.43 -5.04
CA ILE A 162 2.85 -4.18 -3.65
C ILE A 162 3.78 -3.13 -3.07
N VAL A 163 3.22 -2.15 -2.35
CA VAL A 163 3.96 -1.25 -1.46
C VAL A 163 3.64 -1.62 -0.03
N TRP A 164 4.64 -1.83 0.81
CA TRP A 164 4.46 -2.37 2.17
C TRP A 164 5.21 -1.56 3.22
N ALA A 165 4.70 -1.58 4.45
CA ALA A 165 5.27 -0.96 5.63
C ALA A 165 5.20 -1.93 6.82
N LEU A 166 6.32 -2.06 7.53
CA LEU A 166 6.51 -2.90 8.70
C LEU A 166 6.55 -2.02 9.94
N PHE A 167 5.85 -2.44 10.98
CA PHE A 167 5.83 -1.79 12.28
C PHE A 167 6.14 -2.78 13.38
N ARG A 168 6.90 -2.35 14.38
CA ARG A 168 7.15 -3.11 15.60
C ARG A 168 6.17 -2.68 16.68
N ARG A 169 5.56 -3.63 17.38
CA ARG A 169 4.85 -3.35 18.62
C ARG A 169 5.82 -2.80 19.67
N PRO A 170 5.52 -1.65 20.30
CA PRO A 170 6.23 -1.19 21.48
C PRO A 170 6.32 -2.27 22.56
N SER A 171 7.45 -2.31 23.25
CA SER A 171 7.74 -3.29 24.31
C SER A 171 7.14 -2.89 25.65
#